data_AF-A0A941ZSG5-F1
#
_entry.id   AF-A0A941ZSG5-F1
#
_cell.length_a   1.000
_cell.length_b   1.000
_cell.length_c   1.000
_cell.angle_alpha   90.00
_cell.angle_beta   90.00
_cell.angle_gamma   90.00
#
_symmetry.space_group_name_H-M   'P 1'
#
loop_
_entity.id
_entity.type
_entity.pdbx_description
1 polymer ?
#
loop_
_entity_poly.entity_id
_entity_poly.type
_entity_poly.pdbx_seq_one_letter_code
_entity_poly.pdbx_strand_id
1 'polypeptide(L)' 'VTAWTDDGEIMGVRHRTLAVEGVQFHPESILTEHGHQMLKNFLEEQR' A
#
# COMPACT_ATOMS: atom_id res chain seq x y z
N VAL A 1 2.91 4.47 9.99
CA VAL A 1 1.83 3.51 9.66
C VAL A 1 0.79 4.28 8.86
N THR A 2 0.28 3.69 7.78
CA THR A 2 -0.55 4.39 6.78
C THR A 2 -1.92 3.76 6.59
N ALA A 3 -2.12 2.50 7.00
CA ALA A 3 -3.43 1.85 6.97
C ALA A 3 -3.58 0.88 8.14
N TRP A 4 -4.82 0.74 8.61
CA TRP A 4 -5.24 -0.16 9.68
C TRP A 4 -6.58 -0.82 9.34
N THR A 5 -6.87 -1.95 9.96
CA THR A 5 -8.22 -2.52 10.05
C THR A 5 -9.02 -1.88 11.20
N ASP A 6 -10.33 -2.15 11.26
CA ASP A 6 -11.20 -1.67 12.34
C ASP A 6 -10.86 -2.24 13.73
N ASP A 7 -10.24 -3.42 13.78
CA ASP A 7 -9.74 -4.06 15.00
C ASP A 7 -8.28 -3.68 15.33
N GLY A 8 -7.67 -2.79 14.54
CA GLY A 8 -6.39 -2.16 14.83
C GLY A 8 -5.16 -2.90 14.30
N GLU A 9 -5.33 -3.91 13.45
CA GLU A 9 -4.23 -4.55 12.72
C GLU A 9 -3.61 -3.58 11.73
N ILE A 10 -2.28 -3.59 11.62
CA ILE A 10 -1.55 -2.71 10.70
C ILE A 10 -1.58 -3.32 9.30
N MET A 11 -2.17 -2.60 8.35
CA MET A 11 -2.31 -3.06 6.97
C MET A 11 -1.35 -2.38 6.00
N GLY A 12 -0.79 -1.21 6.38
CA GLY A 12 0.06 -0.42 5.50
C GLY A 12 1.12 0.35 6.28
N VAL A 13 2.33 0.39 5.72
CA VAL A 13 3.46 1.16 6.24
C VAL A 13 4.20 1.88 5.12
N ARG A 14 4.74 3.05 5.44
CA ARG A 14 5.62 3.83 4.57
C ARG A 14 6.91 4.13 5.32
N HIS A 15 8.05 3.89 4.70
CA HIS A 15 9.34 4.28 5.25
C HIS A 15 9.45 5.81 5.30
N ARG A 16 10.09 6.36 6.35
CA ARG A 16 10.08 7.83 6.58
C ARG A 16 10.92 8.62 5.59
N THR A 17 11.97 8.00 5.06
CA THR A 17 12.99 8.69 4.23
C THR A 17 13.29 7.98 2.92
N LEU A 18 12.78 6.77 2.73
CA LEU A 18 13.07 5.95 1.55
C LEU A 18 11.76 5.72 0.81
N ALA A 19 11.88 5.51 -0.50
CA ALA A 19 10.85 5.12 -1.44
C ALA A 19 10.34 3.67 -1.23
N VAL A 20 9.95 3.34 0.00
CA VAL A 20 9.57 1.98 0.39
C VAL A 20 8.21 2.01 1.07
N GLU A 21 7.28 1.25 0.50
CA GLU A 21 5.95 1.00 1.06
C GLU A 21 5.74 -0.49 1.25
N GLY A 22 4.98 -0.84 2.29
CA GLY A 22 4.56 -2.20 2.57
C GLY A 22 3.06 -2.23 2.80
N VAL A 23 2.39 -3.22 2.19
CA VAL A 23 0.96 -3.53 2.42
C VAL A 23 0.82 -5.00 2.77
N GLN A 24 -0.13 -5.34 3.64
CA GLN A 24 -0.31 -6.72 4.12
C GLN A 24 -1.10 -7.60 3.14
N PHE A 25 -1.88 -7.00 2.24
CA PHE A 25 -2.64 -7.68 1.19
C PHE A 25 -1.90 -7.68 -0.15
N HIS A 26 -2.51 -8.33 -1.14
CA HIS A 26 -1.98 -8.48 -2.49
C HIS A 26 -2.59 -7.45 -3.46
N PRO A 27 -2.02 -6.23 -3.62
CA PRO A 27 -2.55 -5.21 -4.54
C PRO A 27 -2.49 -5.62 -6.02
N GLU A 28 -1.74 -6.66 -6.35
CA GLU A 28 -1.65 -7.25 -7.68
C GLU A 28 -2.83 -8.19 -8.01
N SER A 29 -3.59 -8.63 -7.00
CA SER A 29 -4.71 -9.54 -7.21
C SER A 29 -5.90 -8.84 -7.85
N ILE A 30 -6.56 -9.50 -8.81
CA ILE A 30 -7.76 -8.98 -9.50
C ILE A 30 -8.93 -8.71 -8.53
N LEU A 31 -8.96 -9.39 -7.38
CA LEU A 31 -10.00 -9.24 -6.37
C LEU A 31 -9.71 -8.09 -5.39
N THR A 32 -8.50 -7.53 -5.40
CA THR A 32 -8.16 -6.41 -4.52
C THR A 32 -8.68 -5.12 -5.14
N GLU A 33 -9.75 -4.59 -4.56
CA GLU A 33 -10.32 -3.32 -4.97
C GLU A 33 -9.27 -2.20 -4.90
N HIS A 34 -9.16 -1.41 -5.97
CA HIS A 34 -8.13 -0.37 -6.14
C HIS A 34 -6.66 -0.84 -6.15
N GLY A 35 -6.37 -2.15 -6.16
CA GLY A 35 -4.99 -2.66 -6.09
C GLY A 35 -4.06 -2.12 -7.18
N HIS A 36 -4.50 -2.18 -8.45
CA HIS A 36 -3.75 -1.60 -9.56
C HIS A 36 -3.56 -0.07 -9.45
N GLN A 37 -4.51 0.65 -8.86
CA GLN A 37 -4.40 2.09 -8.66
C GLN A 37 -3.33 2.40 -7.60
N MET A 38 -3.25 1.62 -6.52
CA MET A 38 -2.17 1.77 -5.53
C MET A 38 -0.79 1.54 -6.16
N LEU A 39 -0.64 0.49 -6.97
CA LEU A 39 0.62 0.22 -7.69
C LEU A 39 1.00 1.36 -8.63
N LYS A 40 0.02 1.92 -9.36
CA LYS A 40 0.24 3.09 -10.22
C LYS A 40 0.72 4.30 -9.41
N ASN A 41 0.05 4.63 -8.31
CA ASN A 41 0.43 5.76 -7.46
C ASN A 41 1.87 5.62 -6.95
N PHE A 42 2.26 4.42 -6.51
CA PHE A 42 3.62 4.16 -6.07
C PHE A 42 4.63 4.45 -7.19
N LEU A 43 4.40 3.95 -8.40
CA LEU A 43 5.31 4.18 -9.53
C LEU A 43 5.36 5.66 -9.98
N GLU A 44 4.25 6.38 -9.89
CA GLU A 44 4.18 7.81 -10.22
C GLU A 44 4.90 8.68 -9.17
N GLU A 45 4.77 8.35 -7.88
CA GLU A 45 5.48 9.05 -6.80
C GLU A 45 7.01 8.82 -6.84
N GLN A 46 7.49 7.76 -7.51
CA GLN A 46 8.92 7.45 -7.68
C GLN A 46 9.54 8.00 -8.96
N ARG A 47 8.81 8.81 -9.73
CA ARG A 47 9.26 9.35 -11.01
C ARG A 47 9.80 10.76 -10.86
#